data_AF-A0A9E0G7K7-F1
#
_entry.id   AF-A0A9E0G7K7-F1
#
_cell.length_a   1.000
_cell.length_b   1.000
_cell.length_c   1.000
_cell.angle_alpha   90.00
_cell.angle_beta   90.00
_cell.angle_gamma   90.00
#
_symmetry.space_group_name_H-M   'P 1'
#
loop_
_entity.id
_entity.type
_entity.pdbx_description
1 polymer ?
#
loop_
_entity_poly.entity_id
_entity_poly.type
_entity_poly.pdbx_seq_one_letter_code
_entity_poly.pdbx_strand_id
1 'polypeptide(L)' 'DIVSRGFVYVRESESLMEGARDVARDAVEECLERNITDWARIKTKIKDELSNYIWKKTKRNPMILPIITEV' A
#
# COMPACT_ATOMS: atom_id res chain seq x y z
N ASP A 1 6.00 3.74 -5.95
CA ASP A 1 6.85 3.98 -4.77
C ASP A 1 6.05 4.21 -3.50
N ILE A 2 6.63 3.93 -2.33
CA ILE A 2 6.02 4.20 -1.02
C ILE A 2 6.91 5.18 -0.24
N VAL A 3 6.31 6.24 0.28
CA VAL A 3 6.97 7.25 1.12
C VAL A 3 6.25 7.31 2.47
N SER A 4 7.00 7.21 3.56
CA SER A 4 6.49 7.34 4.93
C SER A 4 6.83 8.71 5.50
N ARG A 5 5.86 9.37 6.16
CA ARG A 5 6.06 10.62 6.91
C ARG A 5 5.49 10.49 8.31
N GLY A 6 6.32 10.61 9.35
CA GLY A 6 5.91 10.57 10.76
C GLY A 6 5.40 9.22 11.28
N PHE A 7 5.34 8.19 10.42
CA PHE A 7 4.86 6.86 10.79
C PHE A 7 6.00 5.90 11.15
N VAL A 8 7.04 5.83 10.31
CA VAL A 8 8.19 4.93 10.49
C VAL A 8 9.48 5.58 10.01
N TYR A 9 10.58 5.39 10.76
CA TYR A 9 11.92 5.79 10.33
C TYR A 9 12.48 4.72 9.40
N VAL A 10 12.69 5.07 8.12
CA VAL A 10 12.93 4.11 7.02
C VAL A 10 14.09 3.14 7.29
N ARG A 11 15.12 3.57 8.05
CA ARG A 11 16.30 2.74 8.36
C ARG A 11 16.03 1.56 9.29
N GLU A 12 15.06 1.66 10.20
CA GLU A 12 14.73 0.57 11.15
C GLU A 12 13.59 -0.31 10.63
N SER A 13 13.08 -0.01 9.43
CA SER A 13 11.84 -0.61 8.94
C SER A 13 11.88 -0.93 7.45
N GLU A 14 13.08 -1.18 6.92
CA GLU A 14 13.25 -1.63 5.53
C GLU A 14 12.38 -2.85 5.24
N SER A 15 12.38 -3.86 6.11
CA SER A 15 11.56 -5.07 5.93
C SER A 15 10.06 -4.81 5.95
N LEU A 16 9.59 -3.85 6.75
CA LEU A 16 8.18 -3.43 6.76
C LEU A 16 7.83 -2.69 5.46
N MET A 17 8.73 -1.83 4.99
CA MET A 17 8.52 -1.05 3.77
C MET A 17 8.58 -1.91 2.51
N GLU A 18 9.46 -2.91 2.49
CA GLU A 18 9.55 -3.91 1.41
C GLU A 18 8.28 -4.76 1.35
N GLY A 19 7.85 -5.32 2.48
CA GLY A 19 6.59 -6.08 2.52
C GLY A 19 5.36 -5.22 2.19
N ALA A 20 5.36 -3.93 2.54
CA ALA A 20 4.31 -3.01 2.12
C ALA A 20 4.31 -2.79 0.60
N ARG A 21 5.48 -2.72 -0.05
CA ARG A 21 5.58 -2.63 -1.52
C ARG A 21 5.02 -3.88 -2.18
N ASP A 22 5.34 -5.06 -1.64
CA ASP A 22 4.83 -6.32 -2.15
C ASP A 22 3.30 -6.38 -2.04
N VAL A 23 2.74 -6.07 -0.87
CA VAL A 23 1.28 -6.01 -0.67
C VAL A 23 0.60 -5.04 -1.63
N ALA A 24 1.19 -3.86 -1.86
CA ALA A 24 0.64 -2.88 -2.80
C ALA A 24 0.69 -3.39 -4.26
N ARG A 25 1.78 -4.06 -4.65
CA ARG A 25 1.93 -4.66 -5.99
C ARG A 25 0.90 -5.77 -6.19
N ASP A 26 0.80 -6.70 -5.26
CA ASP A 26 -0.14 -7.82 -5.33
C ASP A 26 -1.60 -7.31 -5.41
N ALA A 27 -1.93 -6.25 -4.66
CA ALA A 27 -3.25 -5.61 -4.73
C ALA A 27 -3.57 -5.00 -6.10
N VAL A 28 -2.57 -4.44 -6.78
CA VAL A 28 -2.71 -3.91 -8.15
C VAL A 28 -2.85 -5.06 -9.15
N GLU A 29 -1.99 -6.08 -9.06
CA GLU A 29 -2.02 -7.26 -9.93
C GLU A 29 -3.37 -7.98 -9.83
N GLU A 30 -3.89 -8.22 -8.62
CA GLU A 30 -5.23 -8.81 -8.42
C GLU A 30 -6.33 -8.00 -9.10
N CYS A 31 -6.23 -6.66 -9.06
CA CYS A 31 -7.20 -5.80 -9.73
C CYS A 31 -7.11 -5.94 -11.26
N LEU A 32 -5.90 -5.97 -11.81
CA LEU A 32 -5.66 -6.10 -13.24
C LEU A 32 -6.12 -7.46 -13.78
N GLU A 33 -5.80 -8.54 -13.08
CA GLU A 33 -6.25 -9.90 -13.42
C GLU A 33 -7.78 -10.00 -13.46
N ARG A 34 -8.45 -9.26 -12.57
CA ARG A 34 -9.92 -9.17 -12.50
C ARG A 34 -10.53 -8.15 -13.47
N ASN A 35 -9.73 -7.59 -14.39
CA ASN A 35 -10.14 -6.56 -15.34
C ASN A 35 -10.78 -5.32 -14.67
N ILE A 36 -10.33 -4.97 -13.46
CA ILE A 36 -10.74 -3.75 -12.78
C ILE A 36 -9.91 -2.60 -13.33
N THR A 37 -10.54 -1.74 -14.12
CA THR A 37 -9.91 -0.55 -14.71
C THR A 37 -10.28 0.76 -14.00
N ASP A 38 -11.18 0.70 -13.02
CA ASP A 38 -11.57 1.86 -12.24
C ASP A 38 -10.49 2.24 -11.21
N TRP A 39 -9.87 3.39 -11.42
CA TRP A 39 -8.87 3.94 -10.52
C TRP A 39 -9.37 4.14 -9.09
N ALA A 40 -10.65 4.43 -8.87
CA ALA A 40 -11.18 4.61 -7.52
C ALA A 40 -11.17 3.28 -6.74
N ARG A 41 -11.58 2.18 -7.40
CA ARG A 41 -11.50 0.83 -6.82
C ARG A 41 -10.06 0.39 -6.57
N ILE A 42 -9.16 0.60 -7.52
CA ILE A 42 -7.74 0.25 -7.37
C ILE A 42 -7.13 0.97 -6.15
N LYS A 43 -7.33 2.29 -6.05
CA LYS A 43 -6.85 3.07 -4.89
C LYS A 43 -7.42 2.56 -3.58
N THR A 44 -8.72 2.23 -3.54
CA THR A 44 -9.38 1.71 -2.34
C THR A 44 -8.79 0.36 -1.93
N LYS A 45 -8.63 -0.56 -2.87
CA LYS A 45 -8.03 -1.89 -2.62
C LYS A 45 -6.61 -1.77 -2.08
N ILE A 46 -5.76 -0.94 -2.70
CA ILE A 46 -4.39 -0.68 -2.22
C ILE A 46 -4.41 -0.15 -0.78
N LYS A 47 -5.29 0.83 -0.49
CA LYS A 47 -5.41 1.43 0.85
C LYS A 47 -5.77 0.38 1.90
N ASP A 48 -6.75 -0.46 1.61
CA ASP A 48 -7.29 -1.41 2.57
C ASP A 48 -6.29 -2.55 2.85
N GLU A 49 -5.64 -3.09 1.83
CA GLU A 49 -4.61 -4.12 1.99
C GLU A 49 -3.39 -3.60 2.76
N LEU A 50 -2.91 -2.39 2.41
CA LEU A 50 -1.81 -1.75 3.15
C LEU A 50 -2.18 -1.46 4.60
N SER A 51 -3.39 -0.95 4.87
CA SER A 51 -3.88 -0.72 6.24
C SER A 51 -3.87 -2.00 7.05
N ASN A 52 -4.39 -3.09 6.47
CA ASN A 52 -4.43 -4.40 7.12
C ASN A 52 -3.02 -4.94 7.42
N TYR A 53 -2.11 -4.86 6.46
CA TYR A 53 -0.72 -5.28 6.63
C TYR A 53 -0.03 -4.51 7.74
N ILE A 54 -0.11 -3.18 7.70
CA ILE A 54 0.51 -2.30 8.69
C ILE A 54 -0.06 -2.57 10.08
N TRP A 55 -1.38 -2.65 10.22
CA TRP A 55 -2.01 -2.95 11.51
C TRP A 55 -1.53 -4.28 12.10
N LYS A 56 -1.45 -5.33 11.28
CA LYS A 56 -0.97 -6.65 11.72
C LYS A 56 0.45 -6.61 12.25
N LYS A 57 1.34 -5.83 11.61
CA LYS A 57 2.78 -5.75 11.95
C LYS A 57 3.09 -4.75 13.06
N THR A 58 2.41 -3.61 13.10
CA THR A 58 2.79 -2.49 13.97
C THR A 58 1.71 -2.11 14.98
N LYS A 59 0.49 -2.64 14.88
CA LYS A 59 -0.67 -2.26 15.71
C LYS A 59 -0.99 -0.76 15.66
N ARG A 60 -0.75 -0.13 14.51
CA ARG A 60 -1.02 1.31 14.29
C ARG A 60 -1.81 1.48 12.99
N ASN A 61 -2.59 2.56 12.93
CA ASN A 61 -3.43 2.92 11.78
C ASN A 61 -2.97 4.26 11.19
N PRO A 62 -1.88 4.29 10.40
CA PRO A 62 -1.47 5.53 9.73
C PRO A 62 -2.45 5.93 8.63
N MET A 63 -2.41 7.21 8.25
CA MET A 63 -3.08 7.68 7.06
C MET A 63 -2.34 7.18 5.81
N ILE A 64 -3.07 6.54 4.90
CA ILE A 64 -2.54 6.01 3.63
C ILE A 64 -3.23 6.77 2.49
N LEU A 65 -2.43 7.43 1.65
CA LEU A 65 -2.92 8.19 0.51
C LEU A 65 -2.32 7.64 -0.79
N PRO A 66 -3.06 6.80 -1.54
CA PRO A 66 -2.61 6.29 -2.84
C PRO A 66 -2.69 7.38 -3.92
N ILE A 67 -1.64 7.49 -4.75
CA ILE A 67 -1.58 8.38 -5.90
C ILE A 67 -1.29 7.52 -7.14
N ILE A 68 -2.05 7.73 -8.20
CA ILE A 68 -1.84 7.08 -9.50
C ILE A 68 -1.53 8.18 -10.51
N THR A 69 -0.45 8.01 -11.25
CA THR A 69 0.01 8.92 -12.30
C THR A 69 0.20 8.13 -13.59
N GLU A 70 -0.34 8.63 -14.70
CA GLU A 70 0.02 8.14 -16.04
C GLU A 70 1.42 8.64 -16.40
N VAL A 71 2.19 7.81 -17.09
CA VAL A 71 3.54 8.08 -17.58
C VAL A 71 3.58 8.03 -19.10
#